data_AF-A0A166TUH4-F1
#
_entry.id   AF-A0A166TUH4-F1
#
_cell.length_a   1.000
_cell.length_b   1.000
_cell.length_c   1.000
_cell.angle_alpha   90.00
_cell.angle_beta   90.00
_cell.angle_gamma   90.00
#
_symmetry.space_group_name_H-M   'P 1'
#
loop_
_entity.id
_entity.type
_entity.pdbx_description
1 polymer ?
#
loop_
_entity_poly.entity_id
_entity_poly.type
_entity_poly.pdbx_seq_one_letter_code
_entity_poly.pdbx_strand_id
1 'polypeptide(L)'
;MVKNNVGDIRDRIRYLREKILIIKQNEMSLRLGLKQGSLSDIERKKTKNVTDRVINDICREFSVSEEWLRYGTGNPIKESDTFSLDEYAKANKLTSLELDIIKSYMELDNETRNKLMSHLKNAFTRHFNDETSAAKESTDNDTPTTSPEDVENFEEYKKREVEAYAIELDAESKGEILSVSGKQKGA
;
A
#
# COMPACT_ATOMS: atom_id res chain seq x y z
N MET A 1 -20.78 19.19 -21.56
CA MET A 1 -20.58 18.80 -20.14
C MET A 1 -21.93 18.52 -19.50
N VAL A 2 -22.23 17.25 -19.24
CA VAL A 2 -23.50 16.83 -18.62
C VAL A 2 -23.46 17.21 -17.15
N LYS A 3 -24.29 18.16 -16.73
CA LYS A 3 -24.49 18.50 -15.33
C LYS A 3 -25.35 17.41 -14.69
N ASN A 4 -24.73 16.39 -14.10
CA ASN A 4 -25.41 15.49 -13.16
C ASN A 4 -25.64 16.24 -11.85
N ASN A 5 -26.54 17.23 -11.86
CA ASN A 5 -26.79 18.11 -10.74
C ASN A 5 -27.64 17.40 -9.67
N VAL A 6 -27.03 16.43 -8.99
CA VAL A 6 -27.60 15.77 -7.82
C VAL A 6 -27.38 16.71 -6.62
N GLY A 7 -28.34 17.62 -6.40
CA GLY A 7 -28.58 18.33 -5.15
C GLY A 7 -27.38 18.81 -4.32
N ASP A 8 -27.48 18.71 -2.99
CA ASP A 8 -26.37 18.96 -2.06
C ASP A 8 -25.55 17.69 -1.78
N ILE A 9 -24.50 17.78 -0.96
CA ILE A 9 -23.63 16.63 -0.66
C ILE A 9 -24.40 15.43 -0.09
N ARG A 10 -25.47 15.66 0.67
CA ARG A 10 -26.28 14.57 1.24
C ARG A 10 -27.11 13.87 0.18
N ASP A 11 -27.63 14.64 -0.79
CA ASP A 11 -28.30 14.07 -1.96
C ASP A 11 -27.31 13.20 -2.77
N ARG A 12 -26.06 13.66 -2.91
CA ARG A 12 -25.00 12.87 -3.59
C ARG A 12 -24.62 11.61 -2.84
N ILE A 13 -24.52 11.65 -1.51
CA ILE A 13 -24.26 10.45 -0.69
C ILE A 13 -25.38 9.43 -0.88
N ARG A 14 -26.64 9.88 -0.87
CA ARG A 14 -27.78 8.99 -1.11
C ARG A 14 -27.79 8.45 -2.54
N TYR A 15 -27.53 9.29 -3.53
CA TYR A 15 -27.44 8.89 -4.94
C TYR A 15 -26.30 7.88 -5.17
N LEU A 16 -25.13 8.12 -4.58
CA LEU A 16 -24.01 7.19 -4.58
C LEU A 16 -24.45 5.82 -4.08
N ARG A 17 -25.15 5.76 -2.94
CA ARG A 17 -25.64 4.49 -2.39
C ARG A 17 -26.68 3.81 -3.28
N GLU A 18 -27.68 4.54 -3.75
CA GLU A 18 -28.86 3.97 -4.41
C GLU A 18 -28.68 3.71 -5.92
N LYS A 19 -27.84 4.50 -6.58
CA LYS A 19 -27.74 4.54 -8.05
C LYS A 19 -26.39 4.09 -8.58
N ILE A 20 -25.31 4.30 -7.83
CA ILE A 20 -23.96 3.92 -8.26
C ILE A 20 -23.56 2.59 -7.63
N LEU A 21 -23.59 2.51 -6.30
CA LEU A 21 -23.13 1.33 -5.56
C LEU A 21 -24.22 0.25 -5.45
N ILE A 22 -25.49 0.66 -5.41
CA ILE A 22 -26.66 -0.23 -5.29
C ILE A 22 -26.55 -1.14 -4.05
N ILE A 23 -26.18 -0.55 -2.90
CA ILE A 23 -26.01 -1.25 -1.62
C ILE A 23 -27.03 -0.80 -0.57
N LYS A 24 -27.23 -1.65 0.45
CA LYS A 24 -28.11 -1.33 1.58
C LYS A 24 -27.48 -0.25 2.46
N GLN A 25 -28.32 0.56 3.11
CA GLN A 25 -27.85 1.61 4.03
C GLN A 25 -27.01 1.05 5.19
N ASN A 26 -27.39 -0.09 5.76
CA ASN A 26 -26.61 -0.75 6.81
C ASN A 26 -25.21 -1.14 6.33
N GLU A 27 -25.12 -1.71 5.12
CA GLU A 27 -23.84 -2.10 4.53
C GLU A 27 -22.91 -0.91 4.33
N MET A 28 -23.41 0.19 3.75
CA MET A 28 -22.63 1.42 3.59
C MET A 28 -22.19 1.98 4.95
N SER A 29 -23.07 1.99 5.96
CA SER A 29 -22.70 2.50 7.28
C SER A 29 -21.63 1.67 7.98
N LEU A 30 -21.67 0.34 7.83
CA LEU A 30 -20.67 -0.57 8.40
C LEU A 30 -19.29 -0.32 7.78
N ARG A 31 -19.21 -0.20 6.45
CA ARG A 31 -17.95 0.08 5.75
C ARG A 31 -17.36 1.45 6.11
N LEU A 32 -18.22 2.45 6.34
CA LEU A 32 -17.80 3.79 6.80
C LEU A 32 -17.49 3.87 8.31
N GLY A 33 -17.68 2.79 9.07
CA GLY A 33 -17.51 2.82 10.53
C GLY A 33 -18.52 3.75 11.23
N LEU A 34 -19.70 3.95 10.65
CA LEU A 34 -20.77 4.79 11.17
C LEU A 34 -21.91 3.93 11.71
N LYS A 35 -22.67 4.47 12.66
CA LYS A 35 -23.98 3.89 13.00
C LYS A 35 -24.93 4.08 11.82
N GLN A 36 -25.76 3.08 11.51
CA GLN A 36 -26.77 3.18 10.44
C GLN A 36 -27.67 4.42 10.61
N GLY A 37 -28.06 4.75 11.85
CA GLY A 37 -28.83 5.95 12.15
C GLY A 37 -28.13 7.25 11.74
N SER A 38 -26.81 7.34 11.95
CA SER A 38 -26.01 8.49 11.54
C SER A 38 -25.99 8.67 10.03
N LEU A 39 -25.83 7.58 9.27
CA LEU A 39 -25.91 7.64 7.80
C LEU A 39 -27.33 8.02 7.34
N SER A 40 -28.36 7.50 8.00
CA SER A 40 -29.75 7.88 7.73
C SER A 40 -30.00 9.37 7.96
N ASP A 41 -29.47 9.95 9.04
CA ASP A 41 -29.64 11.37 9.35
C ASP A 41 -28.92 12.27 8.34
N ILE A 42 -27.77 11.82 7.82
CA ILE A 42 -27.07 12.45 6.70
C ILE A 42 -27.97 12.43 5.45
N GLU A 43 -28.41 11.26 4.99
CA GLU A 43 -29.22 11.11 3.77
C GLU A 43 -30.59 11.82 3.85
N ARG A 44 -31.14 11.97 5.05
CA ARG A 44 -32.41 12.66 5.32
C ARG A 44 -32.25 14.15 5.62
N LYS A 45 -31.04 14.71 5.51
CA LYS A 45 -30.75 16.13 5.77
C LYS A 45 -31.09 16.62 7.19
N LYS A 46 -31.07 15.70 8.16
CA LYS A 46 -31.17 16.05 9.58
C LYS A 46 -29.85 16.60 10.12
N THR A 47 -28.74 16.17 9.53
CA THR A 47 -27.41 16.70 9.85
C THR A 47 -27.14 17.98 9.07
N LYS A 48 -26.75 19.05 9.78
CA LYS A 48 -26.41 20.35 9.17
C LYS A 48 -25.27 20.26 8.16
N ASN A 49 -24.18 19.56 8.51
CA ASN A 49 -22.97 19.42 7.69
C ASN A 49 -22.47 17.97 7.69
N VAL A 50 -21.88 17.54 6.58
CA VAL A 50 -21.13 16.29 6.50
C VAL A 50 -19.67 16.61 6.82
N THR A 51 -19.06 15.89 7.76
CA THR A 51 -17.67 16.15 8.18
C THR A 51 -16.68 15.66 7.13
N ASP A 52 -15.52 16.30 7.04
CA ASP A 52 -14.45 15.89 6.12
C ASP A 52 -14.01 14.45 6.36
N ARG A 53 -14.06 13.97 7.61
CA ARG A 53 -13.82 12.56 7.92
C ARG A 53 -14.74 11.64 7.11
N VAL A 54 -16.06 11.88 7.14
CA VAL A 54 -17.02 11.03 6.42
C VAL A 54 -16.81 11.11 4.92
N ILE A 55 -16.51 12.31 4.40
CA ILE A 55 -16.21 12.52 2.98
C ILE A 55 -14.97 11.71 2.56
N ASN A 56 -13.90 11.79 3.35
CA ASN A 56 -12.66 11.06 3.11
C ASN A 56 -12.85 9.55 3.21
N ASP A 57 -13.62 9.08 4.19
CA ASP A 57 -13.96 7.67 4.36
C ASP A 57 -14.74 7.15 3.15
N ILE A 58 -15.71 7.91 2.64
CA ILE A 58 -16.46 7.57 1.41
C ILE A 58 -15.51 7.52 0.19
N CYS A 59 -14.66 8.52 0.03
CA CYS A 59 -13.75 8.58 -1.10
C CYS A 59 -12.75 7.41 -1.11
N ARG A 60 -12.25 7.03 0.07
CA ARG A 60 -11.32 5.91 0.25
C ARG A 60 -12.00 4.56 0.04
N GLU A 61 -13.15 4.34 0.65
CA GLU A 61 -13.82 3.04 0.66
C GLU A 61 -14.44 2.67 -0.70
N PHE A 62 -14.93 3.67 -1.43
CA PHE A 62 -15.70 3.44 -2.65
C PHE A 62 -15.03 3.99 -3.91
N SER A 63 -13.75 4.40 -3.82
CA SER A 63 -13.01 5.04 -4.92
C SER A 63 -13.81 6.20 -5.56
N VAL A 64 -14.43 7.03 -4.72
CA VAL A 64 -15.28 8.15 -5.17
C VAL A 64 -14.45 9.41 -5.35
N SER A 65 -14.78 10.20 -6.37
CA SER A 65 -14.20 11.54 -6.58
C SER A 65 -14.70 12.51 -5.52
N GLU A 66 -13.78 13.10 -4.76
CA GLU A 66 -14.12 14.10 -3.75
C GLU A 66 -14.71 15.36 -4.38
N GLU A 67 -14.22 15.76 -5.56
CA GLU A 67 -14.74 16.91 -6.30
C GLU A 67 -16.21 16.70 -6.67
N TRP A 68 -16.53 15.50 -7.17
CA TRP A 68 -17.92 15.13 -7.45
C TRP A 68 -18.75 15.08 -6.17
N LEU A 69 -18.24 14.46 -5.10
CA LEU A 69 -18.98 14.31 -3.86
C LEU A 69 -19.26 15.66 -3.19
N ARG A 70 -18.33 16.61 -3.24
CA ARG A 70 -18.48 17.95 -2.64
C ARG A 70 -19.24 18.92 -3.53
N TYR A 71 -18.99 18.93 -4.82
CA TYR A 71 -19.46 20.00 -5.72
C TYR A 71 -20.36 19.50 -6.85
N GLY A 72 -20.48 18.18 -7.05
CA GLY A 72 -21.27 17.60 -8.13
C GLY A 72 -20.62 17.73 -9.51
N THR A 73 -19.32 18.04 -9.57
CA THR A 73 -18.55 18.22 -10.80
C THR A 73 -17.71 16.98 -11.11
N GLY A 74 -17.58 16.64 -12.39
CA GLY A 74 -16.80 15.49 -12.84
C GLY A 74 -17.50 14.12 -12.67
N ASN A 75 -16.71 13.06 -12.78
CA ASN A 75 -17.19 11.68 -12.66
C ASN A 75 -17.26 11.25 -11.18
N PRO A 76 -18.30 10.50 -10.77
CA PRO A 76 -18.48 10.07 -9.38
C PRO A 76 -17.45 9.05 -8.93
N ILE A 77 -17.06 8.13 -9.80
CA ILE A 77 -16.04 7.11 -9.52
C ILE A 77 -14.71 7.64 -10.05
N LYS A 78 -13.68 7.59 -9.21
CA LYS A 78 -12.30 7.75 -9.65
C LYS A 78 -12.00 6.56 -10.53
N GLU A 79 -11.63 6.81 -11.78
CA GLU A 79 -10.91 5.81 -12.54
C GLU A 79 -9.60 5.60 -11.80
N SER A 80 -9.51 4.53 -11.02
CA SER A 80 -8.20 3.99 -10.67
C SER A 80 -7.46 3.71 -11.98
N ASP A 81 -6.14 3.72 -11.98
CA ASP A 81 -5.35 3.10 -13.06
C ASP A 81 -5.71 1.60 -13.12
N THR A 82 -6.88 1.27 -13.66
CA THR A 82 -7.32 -0.10 -13.85
C THR A 82 -6.41 -0.64 -14.91
N PHE A 83 -5.51 -1.52 -14.49
CA PHE A 83 -4.65 -2.24 -15.40
C PHE A 83 -5.54 -3.02 -16.38
N SER A 84 -5.62 -2.53 -17.61
CA SER A 84 -6.28 -3.21 -18.70
C SER A 84 -5.29 -4.20 -19.31
N LEU A 85 -5.47 -5.49 -18.99
CA LEU A 85 -4.64 -6.56 -19.56
C LEU A 85 -4.71 -6.54 -21.09
N ASP A 86 -5.87 -6.20 -21.67
CA ASP A 86 -6.06 -6.08 -23.11
C ASP A 86 -5.25 -4.93 -23.71
N GLU A 87 -5.25 -3.76 -23.08
CA GLU A 87 -4.45 -2.62 -23.55
C GLU A 87 -2.96 -2.91 -23.39
N TYR A 88 -2.56 -3.50 -22.26
CA TYR A 88 -1.17 -3.88 -21.99
C TYR A 88 -0.67 -4.93 -22.99
N ALA A 89 -1.48 -5.93 -23.30
CA ALA A 89 -1.15 -6.97 -24.27
C ALA A 89 -0.97 -6.39 -25.67
N LYS A 90 -1.87 -5.48 -26.09
CA LYS A 90 -1.76 -4.79 -27.38
C LYS A 90 -0.52 -3.89 -27.45
N ALA A 91 -0.25 -3.12 -26.39
CA ALA A 91 0.90 -2.23 -26.33
C ALA A 91 2.23 -3.00 -26.42
N ASN A 92 2.30 -4.18 -25.79
CA ASN A 92 3.50 -5.03 -25.76
C ASN A 92 3.51 -6.12 -26.86
N LYS A 93 2.52 -6.12 -27.77
CA LYS A 93 2.42 -7.06 -28.90
C LYS A 93 2.50 -8.54 -28.48
N LEU A 94 1.82 -8.90 -27.40
CA LEU A 94 1.73 -10.29 -26.96
C LEU A 94 1.12 -11.15 -28.07
N THR A 95 1.71 -12.32 -28.27
CA THR A 95 1.22 -13.35 -29.17
C THR A 95 -0.03 -14.01 -28.60
N SER A 96 -0.77 -14.71 -29.48
CA SER A 96 -1.92 -15.52 -29.08
C SER A 96 -1.54 -16.56 -28.01
N LEU A 97 -0.38 -17.21 -28.16
CA LEU A 97 0.10 -18.19 -27.20
C LEU A 97 0.39 -17.55 -25.82
N GLU A 98 1.04 -16.39 -25.78
CA GLU A 98 1.31 -15.69 -24.51
C GLU A 98 0.02 -15.28 -23.81
N LEU A 99 -0.98 -14.81 -24.56
CA LEU A 99 -2.30 -14.49 -24.02
C LEU A 99 -3.01 -15.72 -23.45
N ASP A 100 -2.96 -16.86 -24.14
CA ASP A 100 -3.58 -18.10 -23.68
C ASP A 100 -2.89 -18.63 -22.43
N ILE A 101 -1.56 -18.54 -22.33
CA ILE A 101 -0.81 -18.87 -21.11
C ILE A 101 -1.26 -18.00 -19.92
N ILE A 102 -1.38 -16.69 -20.13
CA ILE A 102 -1.82 -15.76 -19.07
C ILE A 102 -3.24 -16.11 -18.61
N LYS A 103 -4.17 -16.37 -19.54
CA LYS A 103 -5.54 -16.79 -19.21
C LYS A 103 -5.56 -18.08 -18.42
N SER A 104 -4.87 -19.11 -18.90
CA SER A 104 -4.79 -20.39 -18.19
C SER A 104 -4.22 -20.23 -16.79
N TYR A 105 -3.21 -19.37 -16.59
CA TYR A 105 -2.67 -19.06 -15.26
C TYR A 105 -3.69 -18.41 -14.32
N MET A 106 -4.51 -17.47 -14.83
CA MET A 106 -5.56 -16.81 -14.05
C MET A 106 -6.67 -17.77 -13.60
N GLU A 107 -6.91 -18.84 -14.37
CA GLU A 107 -7.91 -19.88 -14.08
C GLU A 107 -7.43 -20.94 -13.06
N LEU A 108 -6.12 -21.02 -12.80
CA LEU A 108 -5.57 -21.97 -11.82
C LEU A 108 -6.05 -21.65 -10.40
N ASP A 109 -6.31 -22.70 -9.63
CA ASP A 109 -6.54 -22.58 -8.19
C ASP A 109 -5.25 -22.15 -7.45
N ASN A 110 -5.42 -21.64 -6.23
CA ASN A 110 -4.31 -21.09 -5.44
C ASN A 110 -3.20 -22.11 -5.16
N GLU A 111 -3.54 -23.38 -4.92
CA GLU A 111 -2.53 -24.40 -4.62
C GLU A 111 -1.68 -24.70 -5.85
N THR A 112 -2.33 -24.92 -7.00
CA THR A 112 -1.65 -25.16 -8.28
C THR A 112 -0.82 -23.94 -8.70
N ARG A 113 -1.35 -22.72 -8.54
CA ARG A 113 -0.63 -21.48 -8.82
C ARG A 113 0.64 -21.36 -7.99
N ASN A 114 0.56 -21.67 -6.69
CA ASN A 114 1.71 -21.63 -5.79
C ASN A 114 2.78 -22.68 -6.14
N LYS A 115 2.35 -23.91 -6.49
CA LYS A 115 3.26 -24.96 -6.96
C LYS A 115 3.97 -24.57 -8.25
N LEU A 116 3.24 -23.98 -9.20
CA LEU A 116 3.83 -23.50 -10.45
C LEU A 116 4.85 -22.39 -10.19
N MET A 117 4.53 -21.40 -9.35
CA MET A 117 5.44 -20.30 -9.02
C MET A 117 6.69 -20.77 -8.28
N SER A 118 6.57 -21.72 -7.35
CA SER A 118 7.74 -22.28 -6.67
C SER A 118 8.65 -23.03 -7.64
N HIS A 119 8.07 -23.79 -8.57
CA HIS A 119 8.81 -24.48 -9.62
C HIS A 119 9.54 -23.50 -10.54
N LEU A 120 8.86 -22.47 -11.05
CA LEU A 120 9.47 -21.44 -11.89
C LEU A 120 10.58 -20.70 -11.15
N LYS A 121 10.35 -20.26 -9.91
CA LYS A 121 11.36 -19.57 -9.10
C LYS A 121 12.61 -20.44 -8.92
N ASN A 122 12.45 -21.72 -8.62
CA ASN A 122 13.57 -22.64 -8.47
C ASN A 122 14.34 -22.86 -9.77
N ALA A 123 13.64 -22.95 -10.91
CA ALA A 123 14.28 -23.05 -12.22
C ALA A 123 15.14 -21.82 -12.52
N PHE A 124 14.63 -20.61 -12.27
CA PHE A 124 15.40 -19.38 -12.45
C PHE A 124 16.58 -19.28 -11.50
N THR A 125 16.42 -19.61 -10.21
CA THR A 125 17.53 -19.58 -9.24
C THR A 125 18.66 -20.54 -9.60
N ARG A 126 18.36 -21.72 -10.14
CA ARG A 126 19.39 -22.68 -10.59
C ARG A 126 20.23 -22.11 -11.73
N HIS A 127 19.60 -21.42 -12.69
CA HIS A 127 20.31 -20.79 -13.80
C HIS A 127 21.25 -19.65 -13.36
N PHE A 128 20.87 -18.84 -12.36
CA PHE A 128 21.78 -17.79 -11.84
C PHE A 128 22.95 -18.35 -11.01
N ASN A 129 22.76 -19.49 -10.34
CA ASN A 129 23.82 -20.10 -9.53
C ASN A 129 24.82 -20.92 -10.38
N ASP A 130 24.43 -21.45 -11.54
CA ASP A 130 25.34 -22.17 -12.44
C ASP A 130 26.33 -21.23 -13.16
N GLU A 131 25.95 -19.99 -13.49
CA GLU A 131 26.87 -18.99 -14.08
C GLU A 131 27.90 -18.45 -13.07
N THR A 132 27.62 -18.54 -11.76
CA THR A 132 28.51 -18.05 -10.69
C THR A 132 29.47 -19.14 -10.18
N SER A 133 29.30 -20.40 -10.60
CA SER A 133 30.08 -21.55 -10.12
C SER A 133 31.28 -21.92 -11.00
N ALA A 134 31.49 -21.23 -12.13
CA ALA A 134 32.66 -21.41 -12.99
C ALA A 134 33.84 -20.44 -12.68
N ALA A 135 33.71 -19.55 -11.69
CA ALA A 135 34.71 -18.52 -11.40
C ALA A 135 35.10 -18.41 -9.91
N LYS A 136 35.16 -19.53 -9.18
CA LYS A 136 35.82 -19.57 -7.86
C LYS A 136 36.61 -20.86 -7.66
N GLU A 137 37.70 -21.00 -8.42
CA GLU A 137 38.91 -21.65 -7.90
C GLU A 137 40.14 -20.78 -8.23
N SER A 138 40.84 -20.39 -7.15
CA SER A 138 42.17 -19.79 -7.04
C SER A 138 42.42 -18.32 -7.44
N THR A 139 42.59 -17.52 -6.37
CA THR A 139 43.65 -16.52 -6.11
C THR A 139 44.04 -15.53 -7.22
N ASP A 140 43.75 -14.25 -7.01
CA ASP A 140 44.79 -13.31 -6.55
C ASP A 140 44.18 -11.96 -6.13
N ASN A 141 44.78 -11.38 -5.09
CA ASN A 141 44.46 -10.05 -4.59
C ASN A 141 44.87 -8.99 -5.62
N ASP A 142 43.93 -8.20 -6.14
CA ASP A 142 44.15 -6.76 -6.34
C ASP A 142 42.85 -6.04 -6.71
N THR A 143 42.37 -5.17 -5.84
CA THR A 143 41.58 -3.98 -6.25
C THR A 143 41.66 -2.95 -5.13
N PRO A 144 41.59 -1.65 -5.47
CA PRO A 144 42.54 -0.68 -4.98
C PRO A 144 42.10 -0.10 -3.65
N THR A 145 43.10 0.16 -2.82
CA THR A 145 43.08 1.09 -1.69
C THR A 145 42.06 2.20 -1.86
N THR A 146 40.98 2.10 -1.08
CA THR A 146 40.32 3.27 -0.49
C THR A 146 40.36 3.07 1.03
N SER A 147 40.68 4.16 1.72
CA SER A 147 41.20 4.24 3.11
C SER A 147 40.42 3.43 4.18
N PRO A 148 41.09 2.92 5.24
CA PRO A 148 40.66 1.75 6.01
C PRO A 148 39.88 2.01 7.32
N GLU A 149 39.03 3.04 7.46
CA GLU A 149 38.51 3.40 8.80
C GLU A 149 36.99 3.33 9.07
N ASP A 150 36.07 3.29 8.09
CA ASP A 150 34.63 3.46 8.42
C ASP A 150 33.67 2.43 7.79
N VAL A 151 33.90 1.13 7.97
CA VAL A 151 32.83 0.13 7.80
C VAL A 151 32.78 -0.75 9.05
N GLU A 152 32.35 -0.14 10.15
CA GLU A 152 31.87 -0.89 11.32
C GLU A 152 30.82 -1.90 10.84
N ASN A 153 31.07 -3.17 11.18
CA ASN A 153 30.22 -4.30 10.84
C ASN A 153 28.77 -4.00 11.23
N PHE A 154 27.85 -3.99 10.26
CA PHE A 154 26.44 -3.62 10.47
C PHE A 154 25.78 -4.45 11.60
N GLU A 155 26.22 -5.70 11.77
CA GLU A 155 25.75 -6.57 12.86
C GLU A 155 26.25 -6.11 14.24
N GLU A 156 27.45 -5.53 14.32
CA GLU A 156 28.04 -5.03 15.56
C GLU A 156 27.42 -3.69 15.99
N TYR A 157 27.06 -2.83 15.03
CA TYR A 157 26.23 -1.66 15.29
C TYR A 157 24.87 -2.06 15.87
N LYS A 158 24.19 -3.01 15.22
CA LYS A 158 22.87 -3.49 15.65
C LYS A 158 22.91 -4.11 17.05
N LYS A 159 23.99 -4.81 17.37
CA LYS A 159 24.21 -5.40 18.69
C LYS A 159 24.39 -4.35 19.78
N ARG A 160 25.23 -3.32 19.54
CA ARG A 160 25.44 -2.21 20.49
C ARG A 160 24.17 -1.44 20.77
N GLU A 161 23.37 -1.15 19.75
CA GLU A 161 22.12 -0.41 19.91
C GLU A 161 21.12 -1.18 20.79
N VAL A 162 20.97 -2.49 20.58
CA VAL A 162 20.07 -3.34 21.36
C VAL A 162 20.53 -3.44 22.82
N GLU A 163 21.84 -3.52 23.06
CA GLU A 163 22.40 -3.53 24.42
C GLU A 163 22.16 -2.20 25.14
N ALA A 164 22.31 -1.07 24.46
CA ALA A 164 22.02 0.26 25.04
C ALA A 164 20.56 0.40 25.46
N TYR A 165 19.61 0.00 24.61
CA TYR A 165 18.18 0.03 24.93
C TYR A 165 17.82 -0.90 26.10
N ALA A 166 18.46 -2.07 26.21
CA ALA A 166 18.23 -2.98 27.32
C ALA A 166 18.71 -2.39 28.66
N ILE A 167 19.81 -1.65 28.65
CA ILE A 167 20.35 -0.97 29.84
C ILE A 167 19.42 0.17 30.27
N GLU A 168 18.91 0.97 29.34
CA GLU A 168 17.95 2.05 29.67
C GLU A 168 16.67 1.50 30.29
N LEU A 169 16.10 0.43 29.74
CA LEU A 169 14.90 -0.21 30.31
C LEU A 169 15.15 -0.77 31.72
N ASP A 170 16.33 -1.33 31.99
CA ASP A 170 16.71 -1.80 33.32
C ASP A 170 16.88 -0.63 34.30
N ALA A 171 17.51 0.47 33.87
CA ALA A 171 17.68 1.68 34.66
C ALA A 171 16.35 2.38 34.96
N GLU A 172 15.43 2.47 33.98
CA GLU A 172 14.07 2.97 34.17
C GLU A 172 13.27 2.08 35.13
N SER A 173 13.40 0.75 35.01
CA SER A 173 12.73 -0.19 35.93
C SER A 173 13.23 -0.07 37.37
N LYS A 174 14.48 0.37 37.55
CA LYS A 174 15.12 0.61 38.85
C LYS A 174 14.99 2.06 39.34
N GLY A 175 14.40 2.95 38.53
CA GLY A 175 14.16 4.35 38.89
C GLY A 175 15.39 5.25 38.87
N GLU A 176 16.47 4.88 38.17
CA GLU A 176 17.70 5.68 38.03
C GLU A 176 17.76 6.32 36.63
N ILE A 177 17.41 7.61 36.51
CA ILE A 177 17.65 8.36 35.26
C ILE A 177 19.07 8.95 35.22
N LEU A 178 19.97 8.33 34.44
CA LEU A 178 21.29 8.87 34.12
C LEU A 178 21.19 9.87 32.96
N SER A 179 21.19 11.16 33.28
CA SER A 179 21.33 12.25 32.31
C SER A 179 22.77 12.77 32.29
N VAL A 180 23.50 12.54 31.20
CA VAL A 180 24.80 13.16 30.89
C VAL A 180 24.94 13.29 29.37
N SER A 181 25.38 14.37 28.72
CA SER A 181 25.30 15.84 28.86
C SER A 181 26.13 16.47 27.73
N GLY A 182 25.69 17.62 27.20
CA GLY A 182 26.58 18.70 26.72
C GLY A 182 26.66 18.91 25.20
N LYS A 183 26.90 20.11 24.66
CA LYS A 183 27.18 21.46 25.21
C LYS A 183 27.31 22.43 24.02
N GLN A 184 27.00 23.72 24.17
CA GLN A 184 27.68 24.92 23.58
C GLN A 184 26.79 26.17 23.80
N LYS A 185 27.25 27.41 24.07
CA LYS A 185 28.52 28.04 24.48
C LYS A 185 28.19 29.55 24.71
N GLY A 186 28.94 30.24 25.57
CA GLY A 186 29.03 31.72 25.68
C GLY A 186 28.52 32.25 27.02
N ALA A 187 29.27 32.99 27.84
CA ALA A 187 30.51 33.75 27.66
C ALA A 187 31.51 33.49 28.81
#